data_AF-A0A562QN96-F1
#
_entry.id   AF-A0A562QN96-F1
#
_cell.length_a   1.000
_cell.length_b   1.000
_cell.length_c   1.000
_cell.angle_alpha   90.00
_cell.angle_beta   90.00
_cell.angle_gamma   90.00
#
_symmetry.space_group_name_H-M   'P 1'
#
loop_
_entity.id
_entity.type
_entity.pdbx_description
1 polymer ?
#
loop_
_entity_poly.entity_id
_entity_poly.type
_entity_poly.pdbx_seq_one_letter_code
_entity_poly.pdbx_strand_id
1 'polypeptide(L)'
;MFPPKALLDSLTQQASRLFGENSPRADIENQLKALMQSAFSRLDLVSREEFDTQMAVLERTRARLEALEARLAELEAKDKPAESTADTQEETPAIIVPPLTE
;
A
#
# COMPACT_ATOMS: atom_id res chain seq x y z
N MET A 1 4.03 11.59 -0.19
CA MET A 1 2.77 11.70 -0.96
C MET A 1 2.56 13.16 -1.30
N PHE A 2 2.58 13.52 -2.59
CA PHE A 2 2.38 14.90 -3.01
C PHE A 2 0.95 15.35 -2.72
N PRO A 3 0.72 16.51 -2.08
CA PRO A 3 -0.61 16.96 -1.71
C PRO A 3 -1.36 17.53 -2.93
N PRO A 4 -2.45 16.89 -3.40
CA PRO A 4 -3.13 17.29 -4.63
C PRO A 4 -3.76 18.70 -4.55
N LYS A 5 -4.16 19.14 -3.36
CA LYS A 5 -4.78 20.46 -3.14
C LYS A 5 -3.83 21.62 -3.44
N ALA A 6 -2.59 21.55 -2.96
CA ALA A 6 -1.61 22.62 -3.16
C ALA A 6 -1.25 22.83 -4.64
N LEU A 7 -1.27 21.74 -5.43
CA LEU A 7 -1.08 21.81 -6.88
C LEU A 7 -2.25 22.53 -7.55
N LEU A 8 -3.49 22.10 -7.25
CA LEU A 8 -4.71 22.71 -7.80
C LEU A 8 -4.78 24.20 -7.47
N ASP A 9 -4.42 24.58 -6.24
CA ASP A 9 -4.39 25.97 -5.82
C ASP A 9 -3.36 26.77 -6.63
N SER A 10 -2.14 26.23 -6.81
CA SER A 10 -1.10 26.89 -7.61
C SER A 10 -1.47 27.03 -9.09
N LEU A 11 -2.12 26.02 -9.68
CA LEU A 11 -2.62 26.04 -11.05
C LEU A 11 -3.74 27.07 -11.21
N THR A 12 -4.68 27.12 -10.27
CA THR A 12 -5.77 28.09 -10.28
C THR A 12 -5.24 29.52 -10.19
N GLN A 13 -4.22 29.73 -9.33
CA GLN A 13 -3.57 31.02 -9.19
C GLN A 13 -2.78 31.42 -10.44
N GLN A 14 -2.07 30.47 -11.08
CA GLN A 14 -1.36 30.72 -12.34
C GLN A 14 -2.33 30.98 -13.51
N ALA A 15 -3.41 30.20 -13.63
CA ALA A 15 -4.44 30.40 -14.64
C ALA A 15 -5.13 31.76 -14.48
N SER A 16 -5.49 32.15 -13.25
CA SER A 16 -6.12 33.45 -12.97
C SER A 16 -5.25 34.64 -13.40
N ARG A 17 -3.91 34.50 -13.31
CA ARG A 17 -2.98 35.53 -13.81
C ARG A 17 -2.98 35.62 -15.33
N LEU A 18 -3.01 34.47 -16.02
CA LEU A 18 -3.04 34.42 -17.49
C LEU A 18 -4.32 35.04 -18.07
N PHE A 19 -5.46 34.86 -17.41
CA PHE A 19 -6.75 35.43 -17.84
C PHE A 19 -6.97 36.88 -17.38
N GLY A 20 -6.20 37.36 -16.39
CA GLY A 20 -6.30 38.71 -15.86
C GLY A 20 -5.50 39.76 -16.64
N GLU A 21 -4.51 39.35 -17.43
CA GLU A 21 -3.80 40.23 -18.36
C GLU A 21 -4.57 40.31 -19.69
N ASN A 22 -4.64 41.50 -20.32
CA ASN A 22 -5.30 41.72 -21.63
C ASN A 22 -4.50 41.10 -22.79
N SER A 23 -4.11 39.84 -22.64
CA SER A 23 -3.21 39.12 -23.54
C SER A 23 -3.98 38.56 -24.75
N PRO A 24 -3.36 38.52 -25.95
CA PRO A 24 -3.97 37.94 -27.14
C PRO A 24 -4.40 36.48 -26.90
N ARG A 25 -5.51 36.04 -27.50
CA ARG A 25 -6.05 34.67 -27.33
C ARG A 25 -5.02 33.57 -27.63
N ALA A 26 -4.17 33.77 -28.64
CA ALA A 26 -3.12 32.82 -29.02
C ALA A 26 -2.03 32.68 -27.94
N ASP A 27 -1.70 33.77 -27.25
CA ASP A 27 -0.68 33.75 -26.19
C ASP A 27 -1.21 33.05 -24.93
N ILE A 28 -2.50 33.23 -24.64
CA ILE A 28 -3.19 32.52 -23.54
C ILE A 28 -3.18 31.01 -23.80
N GLU A 29 -3.49 30.57 -25.02
CA GLU A 29 -3.48 29.14 -25.37
C GLU A 29 -2.09 28.51 -25.18
N ASN A 30 -1.05 29.17 -25.68
CA ASN A 30 0.34 28.70 -25.54
C ASN A 30 0.77 28.64 -24.06
N GLN A 31 0.44 29.66 -23.28
CA GLN A 31 0.79 29.73 -21.86
C GLN A 31 0.02 28.71 -21.02
N LEU A 32 -1.26 28.48 -21.33
CA LEU A 32 -2.07 27.45 -20.69
C LEU A 32 -1.52 26.04 -20.99
N LYS A 33 -1.14 25.77 -22.24
CA LYS A 33 -0.52 24.49 -22.63
C LYS A 33 0.80 24.25 -21.89
N ALA A 34 1.64 25.26 -21.77
CA ALA A 34 2.90 25.19 -21.03
C ALA A 34 2.66 24.95 -19.51
N LEU A 35 1.66 25.60 -18.91
CA LEU A 35 1.25 25.35 -17.52
C LEU A 35 0.77 23.91 -17.32
N MET A 36 -0.06 23.38 -18.22
CA MET A 36 -0.55 21.99 -18.13
C MET A 36 0.59 20.99 -18.27
N GLN A 37 1.50 21.17 -19.24
CA GLN A 37 2.69 20.33 -19.36
C GLN A 37 3.55 20.39 -18.09
N SER A 38 3.80 21.59 -17.57
CA SER A 38 4.56 21.77 -16.33
C SER A 38 3.88 21.14 -15.11
N ALA A 39 2.55 21.13 -15.04
CA ALA A 39 1.80 20.48 -13.98
C ALA A 39 1.86 18.95 -14.10
N PHE A 40 1.70 18.39 -15.30
CA PHE A 40 1.83 16.96 -15.53
C PHE A 40 3.25 16.45 -15.25
N SER A 41 4.29 17.21 -15.59
CA SER A 41 5.68 16.86 -15.25
C SER A 41 5.97 16.93 -13.74
N ARG A 42 5.18 17.69 -12.99
CA ARG A 42 5.28 17.79 -11.52
C ARG A 42 4.47 16.71 -10.79
N LEU A 43 3.68 15.94 -11.52
CA LEU A 43 2.99 14.77 -11.00
C LEU A 43 3.85 13.53 -11.29
N ASP A 44 3.99 12.64 -10.30
CA ASP A 44 4.57 11.31 -10.48
C ASP A 44 3.60 10.43 -11.29
N LEU A 45 3.40 10.78 -12.56
CA LEU A 45 2.51 10.07 -13.47
C LEU A 45 3.19 8.78 -13.92
N VAL A 46 2.56 7.66 -13.58
CA VAL A 46 2.88 6.35 -14.17
C VAL A 46 1.94 6.14 -15.34
N SER A 47 2.46 5.62 -16.46
CA SER A 47 1.61 5.28 -17.59
C SER A 47 0.64 4.17 -17.18
N ARG A 48 -0.52 4.09 -17.85
CA ARG A 48 -1.49 3.02 -17.58
C ARG A 48 -0.88 1.63 -17.81
N GLU A 49 -0.04 1.50 -18.83
CA GLU A 49 0.67 0.26 -19.17
C GLU A 49 1.68 -0.14 -18.07
N GLU A 50 2.43 0.82 -17.52
CA GLU A 50 3.35 0.59 -16.40
C GLU A 50 2.61 0.18 -15.13
N PHE A 51 1.45 0.78 -14.88
CA PHE A 51 0.58 0.39 -13.77
C PHE A 51 0.07 -1.05 -13.94
N ASP A 52 -0.47 -1.37 -15.11
CA ASP A 52 -1.00 -2.70 -15.41
C ASP A 52 0.12 -3.77 -15.33
N THR A 53 1.34 -3.44 -15.77
CA THR A 53 2.53 -4.31 -15.63
C THR A 53 2.88 -4.56 -14.16
N GLN A 54 2.89 -3.51 -13.33
CA GLN A 54 3.17 -3.66 -11.90
C GLN A 54 2.10 -4.50 -11.20
N MET A 55 0.83 -4.38 -11.60
CA MET A 55 -0.25 -5.22 -11.09
C MET A 55 -0.05 -6.69 -11.46
N ALA A 56 0.33 -7.00 -12.69
CA ALA A 56 0.63 -8.38 -13.09
C ALA A 56 1.82 -8.97 -12.31
N VAL A 57 2.86 -8.18 -12.04
CA VAL A 57 3.97 -8.60 -11.17
C VAL A 57 3.47 -8.88 -9.75
N LEU A 58 2.63 -8.00 -9.19
CA LEU A 58 2.07 -8.18 -7.85
C LEU A 58 1.25 -9.47 -7.74
N GLU A 59 0.37 -9.75 -8.71
CA GLU A 59 -0.40 -11.00 -8.76
C GLU A 59 0.52 -12.23 -8.77
N ARG A 60 1.57 -12.20 -9.61
CA ARG A 60 2.56 -13.29 -9.66
C ARG A 60 3.29 -13.47 -8.33
N THR A 61 3.62 -12.37 -7.65
CA THR A 61 4.28 -12.46 -6.34
C THR A 61 3.37 -13.05 -5.28
N ARG A 62 2.07 -12.70 -5.26
CA ARG A 62 1.08 -13.31 -4.34
C ARG A 62 0.96 -14.81 -4.58
N ALA A 63 0.80 -15.24 -5.83
CA ALA A 63 0.72 -16.67 -6.15
C ALA A 63 1.98 -17.44 -5.73
N ARG A 64 3.17 -16.84 -5.86
CA ARG A 64 4.42 -17.43 -5.39
C ARG A 64 4.50 -17.48 -3.87
N LEU A 65 4.02 -16.45 -3.19
CA LEU A 65 3.99 -16.37 -1.73
C LEU A 65 3.08 -17.46 -1.16
N GLU A 66 1.86 -17.60 -1.68
CA GLU A 66 0.92 -18.67 -1.31
C GLU A 66 1.53 -20.06 -1.52
N ALA A 67 2.22 -20.28 -2.64
CA ALA A 67 2.89 -21.57 -2.90
C ALA A 67 4.05 -21.85 -1.93
N LEU A 68 4.77 -20.82 -1.50
CA LEU A 68 5.84 -20.96 -0.49
C LEU A 68 5.26 -21.19 0.90
N GLU A 69 4.20 -20.50 1.28
CA GLU A 69 3.47 -20.72 2.54
C GLU A 69 2.94 -22.16 2.62
N ALA A 70 2.37 -22.68 1.53
CA ALA A 70 1.92 -24.08 1.47
C ALA A 70 3.08 -25.06 1.68
N ARG A 71 4.22 -24.83 1.01
CA ARG A 71 5.42 -25.67 1.19
C ARG A 71 5.97 -25.58 2.61
N LEU A 72 5.96 -24.41 3.22
CA LEU A 72 6.40 -24.22 4.60
C LEU A 72 5.51 -25.01 5.54
N ALA A 73 4.19 -24.92 5.40
CA ALA A 73 3.24 -25.69 6.21
C ALA A 73 3.44 -27.20 6.07
N GLU A 74 3.71 -27.71 4.86
CA GLU A 74 4.04 -29.13 4.66
C GLU A 74 5.33 -29.56 5.36
N LEU A 75 6.34 -28.70 5.39
CA LEU A 75 7.61 -28.99 6.07
C LEU A 75 7.44 -28.92 7.59
N GLU A 76 6.77 -27.89 8.11
CA GLU A 76 6.44 -27.77 9.53
C GLU A 76 5.62 -28.96 10.03
N ALA A 77 4.71 -29.50 9.20
CA ALA A 77 3.94 -30.69 9.54
C ALA A 77 4.78 -31.98 9.56
N LYS A 78 5.86 -32.06 8.78
CA LYS A 78 6.79 -33.21 8.75
C LYS A 78 7.80 -33.16 9.89
N ASP A 79 8.21 -31.97 10.30
CA ASP A 79 9.20 -31.75 11.37
C ASP A 79 8.59 -31.76 12.77
N LYS A 80 7.25 -31.80 12.91
CA LYS A 80 6.60 -31.97 14.20
C LYS A 80 6.76 -33.44 14.66
N PRO A 81 7.59 -33.73 15.69
CA PRO A 81 7.66 -35.08 16.24
C PRO A 81 6.31 -35.42 16.84
N ALA A 82 5.85 -36.65 16.59
CA ALA A 82 4.66 -37.19 17.22
C ALA A 82 4.92 -37.42 18.72
N GLU A 83 4.86 -36.38 19.54
CA GLU A 83 4.82 -36.53 20.99
C GLU A 83 3.80 -35.57 21.62
N SER A 84 3.02 -36.14 22.55
CA SER A 84 1.99 -35.56 23.40
C SER A 84 0.55 -35.52 22.85
N THR A 85 -0.06 -36.70 22.71
CA THR A 85 -1.44 -36.97 23.16
C THR A 85 -1.62 -38.45 23.52
N ALA A 86 -0.77 -38.99 24.39
CA ALA A 86 -1.01 -40.27 25.06
C ALA A 86 -0.03 -40.46 26.22
N ASP A 87 -0.21 -39.73 27.34
CA ASP A 87 -0.24 -40.33 28.69
C ASP A 87 -0.57 -39.26 29.75
N THR A 88 -1.10 -39.72 30.89
CA THR A 88 -1.50 -38.97 32.11
C THR A 88 -2.97 -38.51 32.14
N GLN A 89 -3.86 -39.51 32.13
CA GLN A 89 -4.90 -39.53 33.15
C GLN A 89 -4.28 -40.00 34.46
N GLU A 90 -4.83 -39.51 35.58
CA GLU A 90 -4.44 -39.75 36.99
C GLU A 90 -3.40 -38.78 37.56
N GLU A 91 -3.88 -37.69 38.15
CA GLU A 91 -3.87 -37.52 39.62
C GLU A 91 -4.59 -36.20 40.00
N THR A 92 -5.70 -36.33 40.73
CA THR A 92 -6.08 -35.35 41.76
C THR A 92 -5.88 -36.06 43.09
N PRO A 93 -5.31 -35.43 44.14
CA PRO A 93 -6.08 -34.40 44.83
C PRO A 93 -5.27 -33.23 45.45
N ALA A 94 -6.00 -32.11 45.58
CA ALA A 94 -5.94 -31.09 46.64
C ALA A 94 -4.63 -30.85 47.41
N ILE A 95 -4.11 -29.60 47.35
CA ILE A 95 -3.60 -28.85 48.51
C ILE A 95 -3.58 -27.32 48.20
N ILE A 96 -4.51 -26.63 48.86
CA ILE A 96 -4.37 -25.34 49.58
C ILE A 96 -3.90 -24.11 48.77
N VAL A 97 -4.85 -23.24 48.43
CA VAL A 97 -4.62 -21.80 48.21
C VAL A 97 -4.95 -21.05 49.50
N PRO A 98 -4.01 -20.37 50.17
CA PRO A 98 -4.37 -19.34 51.15
C PRO A 98 -4.74 -18.02 50.44
N PRO A 99 -5.64 -17.21 51.02
CA PRO A 99 -6.26 -16.08 50.35
C PRO A 99 -5.31 -14.89 50.23
N LEU A 100 -5.45 -14.16 49.11
CA LEU A 100 -4.78 -12.89 48.85
C LEU A 100 -5.05 -11.90 49.99
N THR A 101 -3.99 -11.30 50.53
CA THR A 101 -4.10 -10.19 51.48
C THR A 101 -3.26 -9.01 50.96
N GLU A 102 -3.97 -7.88 50.80
CA GLU A 102 -3.64 -6.49 50.43
C GLU A 102 -2.91 -6.18 49.10
#